data_AF-A0A3A8NDS8-F1
#
_entry.id   AF-A0A3A8NDS8-F1
#
_cell.length_a   1.000
_cell.length_b   1.000
_cell.length_c   1.000
_cell.angle_alpha   90.00
_cell.angle_beta   90.00
_cell.angle_gamma   90.00
#
_symmetry.space_group_name_H-M   'P 1'
#
loop_
_entity.id
_entity.type
_entity.pdbx_description
1 polymer ?
#
loop_
_entity_poly.entity_id
_entity_poly.type
_entity_poly.pdbx_seq_one_letter_code
_entity_poly.pdbx_strand_id
1 'polypeptide(L)'
;MNSRTLGLACLVAFAAPACSGPVAEPTAPVESTEAVETTGTTTAGATAVERLYAAEGSLTLSFETLGTFETRNGVRALVLHATANRYLSNVFSYVPDDAFGEANIISERRLEVVLPEGHELNSVLSGLPLFVTVDTFTGTPTHYTARIEVAPRFYDFQGSNSVWVSSDVTPYYVVNGNNPLVYRGRVDAAASALTVTAPDGVPTVARVDADTFNLDWNYTAMHQAMDPHTTPLTFNAALTAGGTAQKTGRVVARVTSLALTTGDAYDVWPSPSCQPATYDCVQNKPTGTTDFSSCGTYRQVTRCLYVANACDVGTPQPLSLTAIDASALEPARVAWNLGSNNGAWHGLEPITAFRTPSCPSSPTTIQGVVAKVAEQDQSFPDVAGGTYTDRAGLAQSILFTNNYYGDGAALLQAIDAYAGGGTVQAWLYTQGVPCHNCHEFDTRAVLYYPATRKVVVLDGYYGYDS
;
A
#
# COMPACT_ATOMS: atom_id res chain seq x y z
N MET A 1 32.37 12.76 38.31
CA MET A 1 32.43 13.48 39.61
C MET A 1 31.16 14.30 39.75
N ASN A 2 30.39 14.02 40.82
CA ASN A 2 29.23 14.72 41.45
C ASN A 2 28.11 15.28 40.54
N SER A 3 26.83 14.84 40.57
CA SER A 3 25.87 14.46 41.64
C SER A 3 25.33 15.61 42.50
N ARG A 4 24.03 15.92 42.32
CA ARG A 4 23.03 16.44 43.29
C ARG A 4 21.66 15.95 42.75
N THR A 5 20.86 15.07 43.33
CA THR A 5 20.41 14.76 44.71
C THR A 5 19.47 15.80 45.32
N LEU A 6 18.17 15.45 45.34
CA LEU A 6 17.12 15.74 46.33
C LEU A 6 15.98 14.76 45.98
N GLY A 7 15.45 13.88 46.82
CA GLY A 7 15.66 13.60 48.23
C GLY A 7 14.32 13.46 48.96
N LEU A 8 13.89 12.21 49.23
CA LEU A 8 13.05 11.74 50.37
C LEU A 8 11.57 12.20 50.45
N ALA A 9 10.59 11.45 50.97
CA ALA A 9 10.54 10.19 51.74
C ALA A 9 9.08 9.63 51.65
N CYS A 10 8.85 8.32 51.48
CA CYS A 10 8.52 7.29 52.51
C CYS A 10 7.18 7.42 53.24
N LEU A 11 6.34 6.38 53.17
CA LEU A 11 5.89 5.50 54.29
C LEU A 11 4.87 4.47 53.74
N VAL A 12 5.27 3.21 53.54
CA VAL A 12 5.16 2.03 54.44
C VAL A 12 3.83 1.28 54.34
N ALA A 13 3.98 0.00 53.99
CA ALA A 13 3.00 -1.06 53.83
C ALA A 13 2.51 -1.64 55.17
N PHE A 14 1.38 -2.37 55.15
CA PHE A 14 1.18 -3.62 55.90
C PHE A 14 0.17 -4.54 55.20
N ALA A 15 0.35 -5.84 55.45
CA ALA A 15 -0.17 -7.00 54.74
C ALA A 15 -1.57 -7.50 55.16
N ALA A 16 -2.07 -8.47 54.38
CA ALA A 16 -3.35 -9.23 54.43
C ALA A 16 -3.52 -10.15 55.68
N PRO A 17 -4.46 -11.14 55.78
CA PRO A 17 -5.72 -11.49 55.06
C PRO A 17 -6.92 -11.81 56.01
N ALA A 18 -8.15 -12.04 55.51
CA ALA A 18 -9.16 -12.89 56.20
C ALA A 18 -10.40 -13.25 55.33
N CYS A 19 -10.76 -14.54 55.33
CA CYS A 19 -11.99 -15.12 54.79
C CYS A 19 -13.17 -14.98 55.77
N SER A 20 -14.40 -14.84 55.25
CA SER A 20 -15.63 -15.39 55.86
C SER A 20 -16.83 -15.26 54.89
N GLY A 21 -17.49 -16.40 54.61
CA GLY A 21 -18.94 -16.43 54.27
C GLY A 21 -19.70 -17.04 55.45
N PRO A 22 -21.00 -17.45 55.36
CA PRO A 22 -21.98 -17.33 54.27
C PRO A 22 -23.35 -16.76 54.72
N VAL A 23 -24.24 -16.34 53.80
CA VAL A 23 -25.71 -16.38 53.98
C VAL A 23 -26.38 -16.68 52.64
N ALA A 24 -27.35 -17.60 52.66
CA ALA A 24 -28.06 -18.15 51.49
C ALA A 24 -29.42 -17.47 51.21
N GLU A 25 -29.72 -17.36 49.91
CA GLU A 25 -31.01 -17.49 49.18
C GLU A 25 -32.20 -16.52 49.42
N PRO A 26 -33.10 -16.27 48.43
CA PRO A 26 -33.50 -17.19 47.34
C PRO A 26 -33.58 -16.64 45.89
N THR A 27 -33.73 -17.64 45.02
CA THR A 27 -33.73 -17.78 43.56
C THR A 27 -34.94 -17.21 42.81
N ALA A 28 -34.74 -16.73 41.57
CA ALA A 28 -35.58 -16.93 40.35
C ALA A 28 -34.84 -16.38 39.08
N PRO A 29 -35.23 -16.67 37.81
CA PRO A 29 -34.46 -17.54 36.92
C PRO A 29 -33.90 -16.88 35.62
N VAL A 30 -32.84 -17.51 35.09
CA VAL A 30 -32.51 -17.75 33.66
C VAL A 30 -32.40 -16.54 32.69
N GLU A 31 -31.18 -16.25 32.24
CA GLU A 31 -30.81 -16.21 30.81
C GLU A 31 -29.27 -16.11 30.68
N SER A 32 -28.64 -17.18 30.19
CA SER A 32 -27.21 -17.24 29.92
C SER A 32 -26.93 -16.66 28.53
N THR A 33 -26.65 -15.36 28.47
CA THR A 33 -25.88 -14.76 27.37
C THR A 33 -24.40 -14.99 27.64
N GLU A 34 -23.79 -15.96 26.95
CA GLU A 34 -22.33 -16.08 26.93
C GLU A 34 -21.74 -14.83 26.27
N ALA A 35 -21.15 -13.99 27.11
CA ALA A 35 -20.32 -12.86 26.69
C ALA A 35 -19.01 -13.40 26.11
N VAL A 36 -18.69 -12.93 24.91
CA VAL A 36 -17.38 -13.10 24.28
C VAL A 36 -16.33 -12.42 25.15
N GLU A 37 -15.55 -13.19 25.91
CA GLU A 37 -14.36 -12.68 26.57
C GLU A 37 -13.27 -12.41 25.52
N THR A 38 -12.99 -11.13 25.33
CA THR A 38 -11.75 -10.64 24.70
C THR A 38 -10.85 -10.14 25.82
N THR A 39 -9.82 -10.92 26.16
CA THR A 39 -8.79 -10.46 27.12
C THR A 39 -7.38 -10.72 26.61
N GLY A 40 -6.82 -9.63 26.08
CA GLY A 40 -5.42 -9.19 26.01
C GLY A 40 -4.24 -10.09 26.39
N THR A 41 -3.27 -10.04 25.47
CA THR A 41 -1.80 -10.05 25.66
C THR A 41 -1.12 -11.32 26.16
N THR A 42 -0.60 -12.11 25.22
CA THR A 42 0.57 -12.98 25.43
C THR A 42 1.54 -12.85 24.26
N THR A 43 2.77 -12.44 24.58
CA THR A 43 3.95 -12.48 23.74
C THR A 43 4.36 -13.95 23.54
N ALA A 44 3.93 -14.58 22.45
CA ALA A 44 4.47 -15.84 21.94
C ALA A 44 4.10 -15.96 20.46
N GLY A 45 5.10 -16.16 19.60
CA GLY A 45 4.95 -16.16 18.14
C GLY A 45 3.98 -17.23 17.63
N ALA A 46 3.10 -16.82 16.71
CA ALA A 46 2.38 -17.64 15.74
C ALA A 46 2.25 -19.14 16.06
N THR A 47 1.48 -19.49 17.09
CA THR A 47 0.84 -20.81 17.10
C THR A 47 -0.03 -20.89 15.86
N ALA A 48 0.27 -21.85 14.99
CA ALA A 48 -0.46 -22.05 13.75
C ALA A 48 -1.95 -22.24 14.07
N VAL A 49 -2.79 -21.25 13.74
CA VAL A 49 -4.22 -21.49 13.57
C VAL A 49 -4.34 -22.64 12.59
N GLU A 50 -4.62 -23.85 13.08
CA GLU A 50 -4.67 -25.04 12.24
C GLU A 50 -5.88 -25.00 11.31
N ARG A 51 -6.97 -24.37 11.75
CA ARG A 51 -8.22 -24.27 10.99
C ARG A 51 -8.88 -22.90 11.08
N LEU A 52 -9.43 -22.43 9.96
CA LEU A 52 -10.36 -21.31 9.91
C LEU A 52 -11.79 -21.84 9.87
N TYR A 53 -12.72 -21.13 10.51
CA TYR A 53 -14.13 -21.50 10.58
C TYR A 53 -15.00 -20.37 10.04
N ALA A 54 -16.05 -20.72 9.33
CA ALA A 54 -17.16 -19.83 9.06
C ALA A 54 -18.47 -20.59 9.25
N ALA A 55 -19.52 -19.86 9.59
CA ALA A 55 -20.86 -20.41 9.74
C ALA A 55 -21.87 -19.49 9.06
N GLU A 56 -22.86 -20.09 8.41
CA GLU A 56 -24.00 -19.41 7.81
C GLU A 56 -25.21 -20.35 7.87
N GLY A 57 -26.37 -19.84 8.27
CA GLY A 57 -27.56 -20.65 8.50
C GLY A 57 -27.27 -21.88 9.37
N SER A 58 -27.39 -23.07 8.78
CA SER A 58 -27.20 -24.35 9.48
C SER A 58 -25.84 -25.03 9.22
N LEU A 59 -25.02 -24.45 8.34
CA LEU A 59 -23.71 -24.96 7.95
C LEU A 59 -22.61 -24.25 8.72
N THR A 60 -21.69 -25.04 9.27
CA THR A 60 -20.37 -24.60 9.72
C THR A 60 -19.35 -25.33 8.88
N LEU A 61 -18.48 -24.58 8.21
CA LEU A 61 -17.38 -25.10 7.41
C LEU A 61 -16.07 -24.70 8.04
N SER A 62 -15.10 -25.61 8.03
CA SER A 62 -13.75 -25.34 8.51
C SER A 62 -12.71 -25.76 7.48
N PHE A 63 -11.75 -24.89 7.18
CA PHE A 63 -10.62 -25.20 6.31
C PHE A 63 -9.35 -25.38 7.13
N GLU A 64 -8.53 -26.37 6.79
CA GLU A 64 -7.15 -26.42 7.23
C GLU A 64 -6.40 -25.23 6.63
N THR A 65 -5.64 -24.51 7.47
CA THR A 65 -4.96 -23.31 6.96
C THR A 65 -3.74 -23.68 6.15
N LEU A 66 -3.07 -24.80 6.45
CA LEU A 66 -1.90 -25.28 5.70
C LEU A 66 -2.35 -26.18 4.55
N GLY A 67 -2.08 -25.76 3.32
CA GLY A 67 -2.27 -26.64 2.16
C GLY A 67 -1.12 -27.63 2.00
N THR A 68 -1.42 -28.80 1.41
CA THR A 68 -0.44 -29.84 1.11
C THR A 68 -0.20 -29.95 -0.38
N PHE A 69 1.05 -30.11 -0.79
CA PHE A 69 1.35 -30.38 -2.20
C PHE A 69 1.36 -31.89 -2.46
N GLU A 70 0.61 -32.32 -3.46
CA GLU A 70 0.43 -33.71 -3.84
C GLU A 70 0.50 -33.87 -5.36
N THR A 71 0.88 -35.06 -5.83
CA THR A 71 0.82 -35.37 -7.26
C THR A 71 -0.52 -36.03 -7.56
N ARG A 72 -1.39 -35.36 -8.31
CA ARG A 72 -2.70 -35.85 -8.75
C ARG A 72 -2.70 -35.97 -10.27
N ASN A 73 -3.00 -37.16 -10.79
CA ASN A 73 -3.02 -37.43 -12.24
C ASN A 73 -1.74 -37.01 -12.99
N GLY A 74 -0.57 -37.13 -12.34
CA GLY A 74 0.73 -36.76 -12.91
C GLY A 74 1.07 -35.26 -12.85
N VAL A 75 0.20 -34.43 -12.26
CA VAL A 75 0.43 -32.99 -12.06
C VAL A 75 0.60 -32.70 -10.57
N ARG A 76 1.59 -31.87 -10.22
CA ARG A 76 1.76 -31.38 -8.84
C ARG A 76 0.67 -30.36 -8.55
N ALA A 77 -0.01 -30.47 -7.42
CA ALA A 77 -1.14 -29.62 -7.08
C ALA A 77 -1.16 -29.30 -5.58
N LEU A 78 -1.63 -28.11 -5.25
CA LEU A 78 -1.97 -27.72 -3.88
C LEU A 78 -3.35 -28.30 -3.52
N VAL A 79 -3.42 -29.01 -2.40
CA VAL A 79 -4.66 -29.59 -1.86
C VAL A 79 -5.03 -28.87 -0.57
N LEU A 80 -6.26 -28.38 -0.50
CA LEU A 80 -6.84 -27.69 0.65
C LEU A 80 -7.99 -28.52 1.21
N HIS A 81 -7.91 -28.93 2.46
CA HIS A 81 -8.91 -29.76 3.10
C HIS A 81 -9.92 -28.94 3.90
N ALA A 82 -11.20 -29.31 3.81
CA ALA A 82 -12.25 -28.74 4.64
C ALA A 82 -13.17 -29.80 5.26
N THR A 83 -13.79 -29.42 6.37
CA THR A 83 -14.76 -30.23 7.11
C THR A 83 -16.01 -29.42 7.39
N ALA A 84 -17.16 -30.01 7.10
CA ALA A 84 -18.48 -29.46 7.36
C ALA A 84 -19.13 -30.15 8.59
N ASN A 85 -20.06 -29.46 9.26
CA ASN A 85 -20.92 -30.08 10.28
C ASN A 85 -22.15 -30.80 9.68
N ARG A 86 -22.38 -30.70 8.37
CA ARG A 86 -23.49 -31.31 7.61
C ARG A 86 -22.99 -32.29 6.55
N TYR A 87 -23.88 -33.19 6.12
CA TYR A 87 -23.59 -34.10 5.01
C TYR A 87 -23.59 -33.36 3.68
N LEU A 88 -22.50 -33.51 2.93
CA LEU A 88 -22.26 -32.86 1.64
C LEU A 88 -22.93 -33.66 0.52
N SER A 89 -23.65 -32.99 -0.37
CA SER A 89 -24.26 -33.60 -1.56
C SER A 89 -23.55 -33.22 -2.85
N ASN A 90 -23.00 -32.01 -2.92
CA ASN A 90 -22.26 -31.52 -4.08
C ASN A 90 -21.28 -30.43 -3.64
N VAL A 91 -20.13 -30.35 -4.31
CA VAL A 91 -19.14 -29.29 -4.13
C VAL A 91 -18.57 -28.90 -5.49
N PHE A 92 -18.30 -27.62 -5.68
CA PHE A 92 -17.77 -27.11 -6.96
C PHE A 92 -16.95 -25.85 -6.73
N SER A 93 -15.73 -25.78 -7.26
CA SER A 93 -14.85 -24.61 -7.15
C SER A 93 -14.85 -23.76 -8.42
N TYR A 94 -14.85 -22.44 -8.24
CA TYR A 94 -14.90 -21.48 -9.34
C TYR A 94 -14.29 -20.14 -8.94
N VAL A 95 -13.93 -19.37 -9.95
CA VAL A 95 -13.70 -17.92 -9.86
C VAL A 95 -14.83 -17.24 -10.65
N PRO A 96 -15.02 -15.91 -10.53
CA PRO A 96 -16.03 -15.23 -11.33
C PRO A 96 -15.96 -15.65 -12.80
N ASP A 97 -17.10 -16.10 -13.34
CA ASP A 97 -17.34 -16.52 -14.73
C ASP A 97 -16.72 -17.85 -15.20
N ASP A 98 -15.83 -18.51 -14.43
CA ASP A 98 -15.13 -19.72 -14.88
C ASP A 98 -14.97 -20.80 -13.79
N ALA A 99 -15.10 -22.06 -14.19
CA ALA A 99 -14.69 -23.21 -13.36
C ALA A 99 -13.19 -23.10 -13.07
N PHE A 100 -12.78 -23.33 -11.83
CA PHE A 100 -11.41 -23.07 -11.40
C PHE A 100 -10.96 -24.02 -10.32
N GLY A 101 -9.87 -24.74 -10.57
CA GLY A 101 -9.49 -25.88 -9.75
C GLY A 101 -10.53 -26.99 -9.76
N GLU A 102 -10.33 -27.98 -8.89
CA GLU A 102 -11.27 -29.09 -8.69
C GLU A 102 -11.70 -29.17 -7.23
N ALA A 103 -12.99 -29.32 -6.98
CA ALA A 103 -13.52 -29.59 -5.64
C ALA A 103 -14.10 -31.00 -5.58
N ASN A 104 -13.72 -31.78 -4.58
CA ASN A 104 -14.14 -33.18 -4.43
C ASN A 104 -14.67 -33.45 -3.02
N ILE A 105 -15.75 -34.23 -2.91
CA ILE A 105 -16.19 -34.79 -1.62
C ILE A 105 -15.35 -36.04 -1.34
N ILE A 106 -14.55 -36.01 -0.28
CA ILE A 106 -13.67 -37.13 0.11
C ILE A 106 -14.26 -37.98 1.24
N SER A 107 -15.30 -37.48 1.92
CA SER A 107 -16.11 -38.20 2.90
C SER A 107 -17.44 -37.47 3.08
N GLU A 108 -18.42 -38.09 3.75
CA GLU A 108 -19.77 -37.52 3.94
C GLU A 108 -19.76 -36.07 4.46
N ARG A 109 -18.73 -35.65 5.20
CA ARG A 109 -18.60 -34.30 5.75
C ARG A 109 -17.26 -33.63 5.45
N ARG A 110 -16.47 -34.18 4.53
CA ARG A 110 -15.15 -33.65 4.18
C ARG A 110 -15.05 -33.43 2.69
N LEU A 111 -14.46 -32.31 2.32
CA LEU A 111 -14.15 -31.97 0.95
C LEU A 111 -12.68 -31.59 0.83
N GLU A 112 -12.16 -31.67 -0.39
CA GLU A 112 -10.87 -31.11 -0.77
C GLU A 112 -11.06 -30.16 -1.96
N VAL A 113 -10.19 -29.15 -2.05
CA VAL A 113 -10.02 -28.31 -3.23
C VAL A 113 -8.61 -28.51 -3.74
N VAL A 114 -8.47 -28.82 -5.02
CA VAL A 114 -7.22 -29.14 -5.70
C VAL A 114 -6.91 -28.03 -6.70
N LEU A 115 -5.75 -27.41 -6.56
CA LEU A 115 -5.25 -26.34 -7.43
C LEU A 115 -3.94 -26.82 -8.08
N PRO A 116 -3.97 -27.30 -9.34
CA PRO A 116 -2.78 -27.64 -10.11
C PRO A 116 -1.74 -26.52 -10.14
N GLU A 117 -0.46 -26.90 -10.10
CA GLU A 117 0.65 -26.00 -10.38
C GLU A 117 0.43 -25.35 -11.76
N GLY A 118 0.71 -24.05 -11.83
CA GLY A 118 0.53 -23.26 -13.04
C GLY A 118 -0.42 -22.09 -12.85
N HIS A 119 -1.26 -21.82 -13.86
CA HIS A 119 -2.10 -20.62 -13.93
C HIS A 119 -3.09 -20.50 -12.76
N GLU A 120 -3.71 -21.61 -12.37
CA GLU A 120 -4.75 -21.60 -11.34
C GLU A 120 -4.18 -21.25 -9.98
N LEU A 121 -3.19 -22.01 -9.51
CA LEU A 121 -2.51 -21.74 -8.26
C LEU A 121 -1.89 -20.32 -8.24
N ASN A 122 -1.24 -19.87 -9.32
CA ASN A 122 -0.67 -18.51 -9.40
C ASN A 122 -1.76 -17.43 -9.28
N SER A 123 -2.94 -17.67 -9.84
CA SER A 123 -4.03 -16.70 -9.79
C SER A 123 -4.59 -16.55 -8.38
N VAL A 124 -4.78 -17.66 -7.65
CA VAL A 124 -5.26 -17.61 -6.27
C VAL A 124 -4.20 -16.96 -5.37
N LEU A 125 -2.93 -17.38 -5.46
CA LEU A 125 -1.83 -16.82 -4.65
C LEU A 125 -1.58 -15.33 -4.90
N SER A 126 -1.88 -14.85 -6.11
CA SER A 126 -1.82 -13.41 -6.43
C SER A 126 -3.00 -12.61 -5.89
N GLY A 127 -3.90 -13.23 -5.12
CA GLY A 127 -5.02 -12.59 -4.42
C GLY A 127 -6.37 -12.67 -5.15
N LEU A 128 -6.55 -13.63 -6.07
CA LEU A 128 -7.88 -13.93 -6.61
C LEU A 128 -8.63 -14.80 -5.58
N PRO A 129 -9.79 -14.36 -5.06
CA PRO A 129 -10.60 -15.20 -4.20
C PRO A 129 -11.10 -16.42 -4.98
N LEU A 130 -11.07 -17.59 -4.34
CA LEU A 130 -11.67 -18.80 -4.86
C LEU A 130 -13.02 -19.00 -4.18
N PHE A 131 -14.04 -19.29 -4.98
CA PHE A 131 -15.36 -19.63 -4.47
C PHE A 131 -15.58 -21.13 -4.53
N VAL A 132 -16.31 -21.65 -3.55
CA VAL A 132 -16.68 -23.06 -3.48
C VAL A 132 -18.17 -23.15 -3.17
N THR A 133 -18.95 -23.66 -4.11
CA THR A 133 -20.32 -24.08 -3.85
C THR A 133 -20.29 -25.29 -2.93
N VAL A 134 -21.12 -25.25 -1.88
CA VAL A 134 -21.25 -26.32 -0.90
C VAL A 134 -22.73 -26.63 -0.72
N ASP A 135 -23.18 -27.73 -1.32
CA ASP A 135 -24.53 -28.25 -1.16
C ASP A 135 -24.55 -29.32 -0.09
N THR A 136 -25.65 -29.36 0.68
CA THR A 136 -25.83 -30.27 1.79
C THR A 136 -27.13 -31.06 1.68
N PHE A 137 -27.14 -32.31 2.15
CA PHE A 137 -28.36 -33.12 2.25
C PHE A 137 -29.30 -32.68 3.38
N THR A 138 -28.77 -31.95 4.37
CA THR A 138 -29.48 -31.63 5.63
C THR A 138 -29.16 -30.22 6.07
N GLY A 139 -30.14 -29.55 6.66
CA GLY A 139 -30.02 -28.15 7.08
C GLY A 139 -31.00 -27.25 6.32
N THR A 140 -31.12 -26.00 6.75
CA THR A 140 -31.87 -24.99 6.02
C THR A 140 -31.13 -23.66 6.12
N PRO A 141 -30.75 -23.05 4.97
CA PRO A 141 -30.86 -23.57 3.61
C PRO A 141 -29.91 -24.78 3.36
N THR A 142 -29.95 -25.35 2.15
CA THR A 142 -29.09 -26.49 1.76
C THR A 142 -28.00 -26.11 0.76
N HIS A 143 -28.01 -24.88 0.24
CA HIS A 143 -27.05 -24.35 -0.73
C HIS A 143 -26.28 -23.18 -0.11
N TYR A 144 -24.96 -23.23 -0.22
CA TYR A 144 -24.05 -22.24 0.34
C TYR A 144 -22.92 -21.95 -0.65
N THR A 145 -22.36 -20.75 -0.59
CA THR A 145 -21.09 -20.42 -1.23
C THR A 145 -20.07 -20.04 -0.17
N ALA A 146 -18.92 -20.70 -0.19
CA ALA A 146 -17.76 -20.31 0.58
C ALA A 146 -16.83 -19.45 -0.29
N ARG A 147 -16.28 -18.37 0.28
CA ARG A 147 -15.15 -17.62 -0.28
C ARG A 147 -13.90 -17.98 0.51
N ILE A 148 -12.85 -18.39 -0.19
CA ILE A 148 -11.54 -18.65 0.40
C ILE A 148 -10.47 -17.75 -0.24
N GLU A 149 -9.54 -17.29 0.58
CA GLU A 149 -8.35 -16.57 0.12
C GLU A 149 -7.11 -17.32 0.53
N VAL A 150 -6.24 -17.60 -0.45
CA VAL A 150 -4.98 -18.31 -0.23
C VAL A 150 -3.84 -17.37 -0.53
N ALA A 151 -2.87 -17.28 0.37
CA ALA A 151 -1.69 -16.45 0.19
C ALA A 151 -0.43 -17.16 0.68
N PRO A 152 0.74 -16.89 0.09
CA PRO A 152 1.99 -17.39 0.64
C PRO A 152 2.26 -16.74 2.00
N ARG A 153 2.66 -17.54 2.99
CA ARG A 153 2.96 -17.09 4.35
C ARG A 153 4.18 -17.79 4.90
N PHE A 154 5.01 -17.03 5.63
CA PHE A 154 6.08 -17.58 6.43
C PHE A 154 5.56 -18.11 7.77
N TYR A 155 6.12 -19.23 8.23
CA TYR A 155 5.85 -19.84 9.53
C TYR A 155 7.03 -20.71 10.01
N ASP A 156 6.89 -21.32 11.19
CA ASP A 156 7.91 -22.19 11.82
C ASP A 156 9.29 -21.51 11.91
N PHE A 157 9.31 -20.31 12.50
CA PHE A 157 10.54 -19.55 12.64
C PHE A 157 11.42 -20.11 13.75
N GLN A 158 12.69 -20.39 13.45
CA GLN A 158 13.66 -20.86 14.44
C GLN A 158 14.99 -20.11 14.28
N GLY A 159 15.75 -19.96 15.37
CA GLY A 159 17.05 -19.28 15.35
C GLY A 159 17.03 -17.88 15.98
N SER A 160 17.87 -16.99 15.46
CA SER A 160 18.18 -15.70 16.08
C SER A 160 17.01 -14.71 16.04
N ASN A 161 16.81 -13.99 17.15
CA ASN A 161 15.88 -12.87 17.25
C ASN A 161 16.40 -11.57 16.61
N SER A 162 17.69 -11.51 16.23
CA SER A 162 18.26 -10.37 15.50
C SER A 162 17.84 -10.32 14.03
N VAL A 163 17.13 -11.35 13.56
CA VAL A 163 16.51 -11.42 12.24
C VAL A 163 15.00 -11.57 12.43
N TRP A 164 14.25 -10.55 12.04
CA TRP A 164 12.80 -10.58 12.07
C TRP A 164 12.27 -10.80 10.65
N VAL A 165 11.54 -11.89 10.42
CA VAL A 165 10.95 -12.20 9.11
C VAL A 165 9.46 -11.95 9.23
N SER A 166 8.91 -11.10 8.37
CA SER A 166 7.46 -10.87 8.31
C SER A 166 6.75 -12.16 7.89
N SER A 167 5.64 -12.48 8.54
CA SER A 167 4.82 -13.63 8.15
C SER A 167 4.22 -13.48 6.75
N ASP A 168 4.00 -12.25 6.31
CA ASP A 168 3.28 -11.97 5.07
C ASP A 168 4.21 -11.96 3.87
N VAL A 169 3.80 -12.70 2.83
CA VAL A 169 4.33 -12.54 1.49
C VAL A 169 3.20 -11.99 0.62
N THR A 170 3.43 -10.82 0.04
CA THR A 170 2.39 -10.05 -0.66
C THR A 170 2.69 -9.99 -2.16
N PRO A 171 1.73 -10.29 -3.03
CA PRO A 171 1.91 -10.12 -4.47
C PRO A 171 1.81 -8.64 -4.86
N TYR A 172 2.79 -8.14 -5.61
CA TYR A 172 2.86 -6.78 -6.13
C TYR A 172 3.00 -6.77 -7.66
N TYR A 173 2.58 -5.65 -8.25
CA TYR A 173 2.83 -5.36 -9.66
C TYR A 173 4.17 -4.64 -9.81
N VAL A 174 5.13 -5.33 -10.43
CA VAL A 174 6.47 -4.80 -10.72
C VAL A 174 6.78 -5.07 -12.19
N VAL A 175 6.98 -4.03 -12.99
CA VAL A 175 7.35 -4.12 -14.40
C VAL A 175 8.76 -4.74 -14.51
N ASN A 176 8.79 -6.05 -14.76
CA ASN A 176 10.03 -6.82 -14.91
C ASN A 176 9.89 -7.84 -16.05
N GLY A 177 10.16 -7.40 -17.29
CA GLY A 177 10.02 -8.23 -18.48
C GLY A 177 8.56 -8.64 -18.73
N ASN A 178 8.34 -9.92 -19.06
CA ASN A 178 7.03 -10.41 -19.50
C ASN A 178 6.07 -10.80 -18.36
N ASN A 179 6.55 -10.88 -17.12
CA ASN A 179 5.72 -11.25 -15.98
C ASN A 179 5.80 -10.17 -14.90
N PRO A 180 4.76 -9.33 -14.75
CA PRO A 180 4.79 -8.24 -13.81
C PRO A 180 4.45 -8.64 -12.37
N LEU A 181 4.18 -9.92 -12.10
CA LEU A 181 3.84 -10.40 -10.77
C LEU A 181 5.10 -10.78 -9.99
N VAL A 182 5.32 -10.09 -8.87
CA VAL A 182 6.36 -10.41 -7.89
C VAL A 182 5.71 -10.71 -6.55
N TYR A 183 6.07 -11.83 -5.93
CA TYR A 183 5.74 -12.12 -4.56
C TYR A 183 6.84 -11.56 -3.67
N ARG A 184 6.50 -10.67 -2.74
CA ARG A 184 7.47 -9.98 -1.89
C ARG A 184 7.27 -10.28 -0.42
N GLY A 185 8.31 -10.84 0.20
CA GLY A 185 8.46 -10.94 1.65
C GLY A 185 9.37 -9.83 2.19
N ARG A 186 9.41 -9.70 3.52
CA ARG A 186 10.23 -8.69 4.20
C ARG A 186 10.99 -9.30 5.37
N VAL A 187 12.24 -8.86 5.53
CA VAL A 187 13.10 -9.18 6.67
C VAL A 187 13.66 -7.89 7.24
N ASP A 188 13.51 -7.70 8.55
CA ASP A 188 14.13 -6.63 9.30
C ASP A 188 15.30 -7.21 10.13
N ALA A 189 16.52 -6.73 9.87
CA ALA A 189 17.72 -7.09 10.58
C ALA A 189 18.73 -5.93 10.49
N ALA A 190 19.29 -5.50 11.62
CA ALA A 190 20.37 -4.51 11.66
C ALA A 190 21.68 -5.09 11.10
N ALA A 191 21.73 -5.22 9.78
CA ALA A 191 22.72 -5.99 9.04
C ALA A 191 23.25 -5.22 7.83
N SER A 192 24.53 -5.43 7.50
CA SER A 192 25.15 -4.90 6.29
C SER A 192 24.76 -5.70 5.05
N ALA A 193 24.42 -6.97 5.22
CA ALA A 193 23.96 -7.87 4.17
C ALA A 193 23.03 -8.97 4.73
N LEU A 194 22.13 -9.44 3.88
CA LEU A 194 21.27 -10.60 4.12
C LEU A 194 21.39 -11.54 2.92
N THR A 195 21.56 -12.84 3.17
CA THR A 195 21.44 -13.88 2.14
C THR A 195 20.38 -14.89 2.55
N VAL A 196 19.67 -15.42 1.55
CA VAL A 196 18.71 -16.50 1.75
C VAL A 196 19.19 -17.71 0.97
N THR A 197 19.20 -18.88 1.62
CA THR A 197 19.61 -20.14 1.00
C THR A 197 18.54 -21.20 1.21
N ALA A 198 18.28 -21.99 0.17
CA ALA A 198 17.41 -23.15 0.15
C ALA A 198 17.85 -24.07 -1.01
N PRO A 199 17.44 -25.36 -1.03
CA PRO A 199 17.70 -26.25 -2.16
C PRO A 199 17.15 -25.70 -3.49
N ASP A 200 16.00 -25.04 -3.42
CA ASP A 200 15.24 -24.43 -4.51
C ASP A 200 14.44 -23.22 -4.00
N GLY A 201 13.80 -22.48 -4.92
CA GLY A 201 12.94 -21.36 -4.55
C GLY A 201 13.64 -20.20 -3.83
N VAL A 202 14.93 -19.97 -4.08
CA VAL A 202 15.67 -18.87 -3.46
C VAL A 202 15.17 -17.51 -3.99
N PRO A 203 14.81 -16.53 -3.12
CA PRO A 203 14.43 -15.19 -3.55
C PRO A 203 15.62 -14.36 -4.05
N THR A 204 15.32 -13.34 -4.82
CA THR A 204 16.22 -12.19 -4.95
C THR A 204 16.14 -11.36 -3.66
N VAL A 205 17.29 -11.08 -3.04
CA VAL A 205 17.35 -10.23 -1.83
C VAL A 205 17.80 -8.83 -2.22
N ALA A 206 17.01 -7.83 -1.84
CA ALA A 206 17.33 -6.42 -2.05
C ALA A 206 17.23 -5.64 -0.74
N ARG A 207 18.29 -4.91 -0.39
CA ARG A 207 18.27 -4.00 0.77
C ARG A 207 17.46 -2.76 0.42
N VAL A 208 16.50 -2.41 1.27
CA VAL A 208 15.61 -1.25 1.09
C VAL A 208 16.15 -0.03 1.83
N ASP A 209 16.61 -0.25 3.06
CA ASP A 209 17.17 0.79 3.92
C ASP A 209 18.21 0.19 4.90
N ALA A 210 18.49 0.87 6.01
CA ALA A 210 19.55 0.48 6.94
C ALA A 210 19.32 -0.88 7.60
N ASP A 211 18.08 -1.32 7.79
CA ASP A 211 17.73 -2.54 8.51
C ASP A 211 16.67 -3.39 7.81
N THR A 212 16.14 -2.96 6.66
CA THR A 212 15.10 -3.67 5.93
C THR A 212 15.60 -4.30 4.63
N PHE A 213 15.18 -5.53 4.38
CA PHE A 213 15.42 -6.29 3.16
C PHE A 213 14.11 -6.80 2.57
N ASN A 214 13.95 -6.65 1.26
CA ASN A 214 12.90 -7.29 0.48
C ASN A 214 13.40 -8.64 -0.05
N LEU A 215 12.49 -9.60 -0.09
CA LEU A 215 12.68 -10.92 -0.68
C LEU A 215 11.70 -11.08 -1.84
N ASP A 216 12.20 -11.10 -3.07
CA ASP A 216 11.37 -11.11 -4.27
C ASP A 216 11.45 -12.45 -4.99
N TRP A 217 10.29 -13.06 -5.20
CA TRP A 217 10.12 -14.27 -6.02
C TRP A 217 9.28 -13.98 -7.25
N ASN A 218 9.67 -14.58 -8.37
CA ASN A 218 8.71 -14.88 -9.44
C ASN A 218 7.87 -16.11 -9.05
N TYR A 219 6.82 -16.41 -9.83
CA TYR A 219 5.93 -17.52 -9.50
C TYR A 219 6.66 -18.89 -9.41
N THR A 220 7.55 -19.20 -10.36
CA THR A 220 8.29 -20.48 -10.36
C THR A 220 9.10 -20.67 -9.09
N ALA A 221 9.86 -19.64 -8.68
CA ALA A 221 10.65 -19.70 -7.47
C ALA A 221 9.78 -19.71 -6.21
N MET A 222 8.64 -19.00 -6.21
CA MET A 222 7.69 -19.01 -5.09
C MET A 222 7.10 -20.41 -4.90
N HIS A 223 6.63 -21.04 -5.98
CA HIS A 223 6.10 -22.41 -5.94
C HIS A 223 7.14 -23.40 -5.36
N GLN A 224 8.37 -23.37 -5.87
CA GLN A 224 9.46 -24.20 -5.35
C GLN A 224 9.77 -23.93 -3.87
N ALA A 225 9.69 -22.67 -3.43
CA ALA A 225 9.91 -22.32 -2.02
C ALA A 225 8.83 -22.89 -1.08
N MET A 226 7.64 -23.19 -1.61
CA MET A 226 6.52 -23.76 -0.86
C MET A 226 6.42 -25.29 -0.96
N ASP A 227 7.10 -25.92 -1.93
CA ASP A 227 7.00 -27.34 -2.21
C ASP A 227 8.38 -28.03 -2.31
N PRO A 228 8.75 -28.90 -1.36
CA PRO A 228 7.96 -29.32 -0.22
C PRO A 228 8.00 -28.30 0.92
N HIS A 229 6.84 -28.02 1.51
CA HIS A 229 6.69 -27.14 2.67
C HIS A 229 7.48 -27.59 3.91
N THR A 230 8.12 -28.76 3.87
CA THR A 230 8.97 -29.29 4.94
C THR A 230 10.39 -28.73 4.90
N THR A 231 10.82 -28.13 3.80
CA THR A 231 12.16 -27.56 3.63
C THR A 231 12.17 -26.08 4.04
N PRO A 232 12.91 -25.70 5.10
CA PRO A 232 12.99 -24.30 5.49
C PRO A 232 13.95 -23.51 4.61
N LEU A 233 13.61 -22.24 4.37
CA LEU A 233 14.57 -21.23 3.93
C LEU A 233 15.45 -20.82 5.12
N THR A 234 16.73 -20.59 4.83
CA THR A 234 17.71 -20.14 5.82
C THR A 234 18.13 -18.70 5.52
N PHE A 235 17.91 -17.82 6.47
CA PHE A 235 18.26 -16.40 6.44
C PHE A 235 19.56 -16.21 7.19
N ASN A 236 20.60 -15.71 6.51
CA ASN A 236 21.90 -15.41 7.10
C ASN A 236 22.15 -13.90 7.00
N ALA A 237 22.23 -13.23 8.15
CA ALA A 237 22.48 -11.80 8.25
C ALA A 237 23.90 -11.53 8.75
N ALA A 238 24.65 -10.69 8.04
CA ALA A 238 25.91 -10.14 8.51
C ALA A 238 25.63 -8.86 9.31
N LEU A 239 25.70 -8.93 10.64
CA LEU A 239 25.23 -7.85 11.51
C LEU A 239 26.15 -6.62 11.44
N THR A 240 25.55 -5.43 11.53
CA THR A 240 26.31 -4.16 11.50
C THR A 240 27.24 -4.01 12.70
N ALA A 241 26.86 -4.57 13.84
CA ALA A 241 27.69 -4.61 15.05
C ALA A 241 28.82 -5.67 14.99
N GLY A 242 28.94 -6.40 13.87
CA GLY A 242 29.85 -7.52 13.70
C GLY A 242 29.18 -8.88 14.00
N GLY A 243 29.74 -9.94 13.42
CA GLY A 243 29.23 -11.31 13.54
C GLY A 243 28.13 -11.65 12.54
N THR A 244 27.57 -12.85 12.68
CA THR A 244 26.47 -13.35 11.86
C THR A 244 25.30 -13.78 12.72
N ALA A 245 24.08 -13.59 12.21
CA ALA A 245 22.86 -14.14 12.78
C ALA A 245 22.18 -15.03 11.74
N GLN A 246 21.63 -16.14 12.20
CA GLN A 246 20.93 -17.09 11.35
C GLN A 246 19.51 -17.28 11.87
N LYS A 247 18.55 -17.33 10.95
CA LYS A 247 17.16 -17.73 11.21
C LYS A 247 16.72 -18.72 10.13
N THR A 248 15.80 -19.60 10.45
CA THR A 248 15.09 -20.43 9.49
C THR A 248 13.60 -20.12 9.54
N GLY A 249 12.92 -20.35 8.44
CA GLY A 249 11.47 -20.23 8.33
C GLY A 249 11.00 -20.92 7.06
N ARG A 250 9.76 -21.38 7.05
CA ARG A 250 9.15 -22.09 5.90
C ARG A 250 8.13 -21.17 5.24
N VAL A 251 8.02 -21.24 3.91
CA VAL A 251 6.92 -20.58 3.17
C VAL A 251 5.90 -21.64 2.81
N VAL A 252 4.62 -21.32 2.96
CA VAL A 252 3.50 -22.20 2.60
C VAL A 252 2.40 -21.40 1.91
N ALA A 253 1.65 -22.07 1.04
CA ALA A 253 0.35 -21.58 0.64
C ALA A 253 -0.64 -21.79 1.80
N ARG A 254 -1.17 -20.68 2.33
CA ARG A 254 -2.03 -20.69 3.51
C ARG A 254 -3.42 -20.15 3.19
N VAL A 255 -4.48 -20.81 3.66
CA VAL A 255 -5.82 -20.22 3.71
C VAL A 255 -5.80 -19.13 4.77
N THR A 256 -6.00 -17.88 4.33
CA THR A 256 -5.91 -16.67 5.15
C THR A 256 -7.27 -16.08 5.48
N SER A 257 -8.29 -16.39 4.69
CA SER A 257 -9.67 -15.95 4.90
C SER A 257 -10.64 -17.04 4.46
N LEU A 258 -11.73 -17.17 5.22
CA LEU A 258 -12.86 -18.04 4.94
C LEU A 258 -14.14 -17.29 5.33
N ALA A 259 -15.08 -17.19 4.38
CA ALA A 259 -16.41 -16.66 4.63
C ALA A 259 -17.46 -17.55 3.94
N LEU A 260 -18.69 -17.55 4.46
CA LEU A 260 -19.82 -18.28 3.90
C LEU A 260 -20.99 -17.32 3.66
N THR A 261 -21.79 -17.64 2.66
CA THR A 261 -23.05 -16.96 2.37
C THR A 261 -24.07 -17.94 1.80
N THR A 262 -25.35 -17.61 1.94
CA THR A 262 -26.46 -18.27 1.25
C THR A 262 -27.06 -17.40 0.15
N GLY A 263 -26.59 -16.15 0.02
CA GLY A 263 -26.94 -15.25 -1.06
C GLY A 263 -26.05 -15.44 -2.28
N ASP A 264 -26.29 -14.65 -3.32
CA ASP A 264 -25.44 -14.61 -4.50
C ASP A 264 -24.03 -14.10 -4.12
N ALA A 265 -22.99 -14.85 -4.51
CA ALA A 265 -21.61 -14.51 -4.20
C ALA A 265 -21.15 -13.19 -4.83
N TYR A 266 -21.69 -12.83 -5.99
CA TYR A 266 -21.37 -11.59 -6.70
C TYR A 266 -22.02 -10.37 -6.07
N ASP A 267 -23.16 -10.54 -5.42
CA ASP A 267 -23.82 -9.47 -4.66
C ASP A 267 -23.15 -9.26 -3.29
N VAL A 268 -22.78 -10.36 -2.62
CA VAL A 268 -22.18 -10.31 -1.27
C VAL A 268 -20.70 -9.96 -1.32
N TRP A 269 -19.97 -10.46 -2.32
CA TRP A 269 -18.54 -10.20 -2.53
C TRP A 269 -18.29 -9.75 -3.98
N PRO A 270 -18.79 -8.57 -4.35
CA PRO A 270 -18.59 -8.06 -5.70
C PRO A 270 -17.10 -7.93 -6.00
N SER A 271 -16.71 -8.37 -7.19
CA SER A 271 -15.36 -8.16 -7.71
C SER A 271 -15.05 -6.66 -7.66
N PRO A 272 -14.04 -6.22 -6.87
CA PRO A 272 -13.78 -4.81 -6.75
C PRO A 272 -13.35 -4.24 -8.11
N SER A 273 -13.94 -3.12 -8.52
CA SER A 273 -13.41 -2.31 -9.62
C SER A 273 -12.10 -1.64 -9.21
N CYS A 274 -11.45 -0.98 -10.17
CA CYS A 274 -10.32 -0.10 -9.84
C CYS A 274 -10.76 0.96 -8.82
N GLN A 275 -9.99 1.09 -7.74
CA GLN A 275 -10.29 2.04 -6.68
C GLN A 275 -9.65 3.41 -6.98
N PRO A 276 -10.33 4.54 -6.72
CA PRO A 276 -9.79 5.87 -6.98
C PRO A 276 -8.40 6.12 -6.40
N ALA A 277 -8.16 5.70 -5.16
CA ALA A 277 -6.87 5.87 -4.50
C ALA A 277 -5.73 5.11 -5.21
N THR A 278 -6.00 3.87 -5.66
CA THR A 278 -5.02 3.08 -6.41
C THR A 278 -4.81 3.64 -7.80
N TYR A 279 -5.88 4.06 -8.49
CA TYR A 279 -5.79 4.74 -9.77
C TYR A 279 -4.89 5.97 -9.68
N ASP A 280 -5.17 6.86 -8.73
CA ASP A 280 -4.39 8.06 -8.52
C ASP A 280 -2.93 7.72 -8.18
N CYS A 281 -2.67 6.75 -7.32
CA CYS A 281 -1.29 6.36 -7.03
C CYS A 281 -0.54 5.89 -8.29
N VAL A 282 -1.15 5.01 -9.10
CA VAL A 282 -0.55 4.44 -10.31
C VAL A 282 -0.27 5.53 -11.35
N GLN A 283 -1.26 6.36 -11.65
CA GLN A 283 -1.15 7.41 -12.68
C GLN A 283 -0.18 8.53 -12.27
N ASN A 284 0.07 8.67 -10.97
CA ASN A 284 0.96 9.72 -10.44
C ASN A 284 2.40 9.25 -10.25
N LYS A 285 2.72 8.00 -10.59
CA LYS A 285 4.10 7.52 -10.56
C LYS A 285 4.96 8.24 -11.61
N PRO A 286 6.22 8.57 -11.27
CA PRO A 286 7.15 9.11 -12.26
C PRO A 286 7.28 8.18 -13.48
N THR A 287 7.48 8.78 -14.66
CA THR A 287 7.80 8.03 -15.87
C THR A 287 8.98 7.10 -15.64
N GLY A 288 8.86 5.85 -16.07
CA GLY A 288 9.90 4.82 -15.85
C GLY A 288 9.81 4.10 -14.50
N THR A 289 8.81 4.40 -13.66
CA THR A 289 8.55 3.61 -12.45
C THR A 289 8.28 2.16 -12.84
N THR A 290 9.04 1.25 -12.25
CA THR A 290 8.87 -0.20 -12.44
C THR A 290 8.14 -0.85 -11.28
N ASP A 291 8.29 -0.34 -10.05
CA ASP A 291 7.70 -0.95 -8.85
C ASP A 291 6.48 -0.15 -8.35
N PHE A 292 5.31 -0.79 -8.38
CA PHE A 292 4.04 -0.18 -7.94
C PHE A 292 3.57 -0.70 -6.58
N SER A 293 4.43 -1.36 -5.79
CA SER A 293 4.08 -1.92 -4.48
C SER A 293 3.51 -0.88 -3.50
N SER A 294 3.93 0.37 -3.61
CA SER A 294 3.38 1.49 -2.82
C SER A 294 1.95 1.92 -3.20
N CYS A 295 1.39 1.41 -4.30
CA CYS A 295 0.02 1.71 -4.74
C CYS A 295 -1.01 0.65 -4.35
N GLY A 296 -0.56 -0.50 -3.88
CA GLY A 296 -1.42 -1.62 -3.50
C GLY A 296 -0.89 -2.96 -4.01
N THR A 297 -1.67 -4.01 -3.79
CA THR A 297 -1.35 -5.36 -4.24
C THR A 297 -1.44 -5.50 -5.75
N TYR A 298 -0.92 -6.62 -6.27
CA TYR A 298 -0.96 -6.95 -7.69
C TYR A 298 -2.36 -6.80 -8.31
N ARG A 299 -3.40 -7.35 -7.67
CA ARG A 299 -4.79 -7.29 -8.18
C ARG A 299 -5.38 -5.89 -8.10
N GLN A 300 -5.04 -5.11 -7.07
CA GLN A 300 -5.49 -3.72 -6.96
C GLN A 300 -4.91 -2.87 -8.09
N VAL A 301 -3.60 -2.99 -8.34
CA VAL A 301 -2.91 -2.23 -9.39
C VAL A 301 -3.36 -2.66 -10.77
N THR A 302 -3.42 -3.97 -11.07
CA THR A 302 -3.76 -4.45 -12.41
C THR A 302 -5.16 -4.04 -12.88
N ARG A 303 -6.13 -3.95 -11.97
CA ARG A 303 -7.46 -3.41 -12.26
C ARG A 303 -7.44 -1.96 -12.74
N CYS A 304 -6.44 -1.18 -12.33
CA CYS A 304 -6.33 0.24 -12.63
C CYS A 304 -5.45 0.56 -13.85
N LEU A 305 -4.66 -0.39 -14.36
CA LEU A 305 -3.70 -0.13 -15.45
C LEU A 305 -4.38 0.22 -16.78
N TYR A 306 -5.59 -0.28 -17.00
CA TYR A 306 -6.32 -0.10 -18.26
C TYR A 306 -7.50 0.88 -18.15
N VAL A 307 -7.63 1.58 -17.02
CA VAL A 307 -8.65 2.62 -16.85
C VAL A 307 -8.14 3.89 -17.53
N ALA A 308 -8.83 4.31 -18.59
CA ALA A 308 -8.44 5.50 -19.35
C ALA A 308 -8.86 6.80 -18.66
N ASN A 309 -10.01 6.80 -17.97
CA ASN A 309 -10.57 7.99 -17.36
C ASN A 309 -10.83 7.79 -15.86
N ALA A 310 -10.29 8.68 -15.04
CA ALA A 310 -10.52 8.69 -13.60
C ALA A 310 -12.00 8.77 -13.21
N CYS A 311 -12.82 9.42 -14.02
CA CYS A 311 -14.26 9.53 -13.78
C CYS A 311 -15.02 8.22 -14.00
N ASP A 312 -14.41 7.21 -14.62
CA ASP A 312 -15.02 5.88 -14.73
C ASP A 312 -14.94 5.11 -13.40
N VAL A 313 -14.05 5.53 -12.49
CA VAL A 313 -13.76 4.82 -11.23
C VAL A 313 -14.05 5.65 -9.98
N GLY A 314 -14.14 6.97 -10.11
CA GLY A 314 -14.36 7.90 -9.00
C GLY A 314 -15.61 8.75 -9.17
N THR A 315 -16.20 9.17 -8.05
CA THR A 315 -17.26 10.18 -8.05
C THR A 315 -16.66 11.56 -8.37
N PRO A 316 -17.32 12.38 -9.21
CA PRO A 316 -16.86 13.73 -9.48
C PRO A 316 -16.69 14.57 -8.20
N GLN A 317 -15.56 15.26 -8.07
CA GLN A 317 -15.19 16.02 -6.88
C GLN A 317 -15.10 17.52 -7.19
N PRO A 318 -15.50 18.42 -6.27
CA PRO A 318 -15.25 19.84 -6.44
C PRO A 318 -13.75 20.11 -6.54
N LEU A 319 -13.36 21.17 -7.25
CA LEU A 319 -11.96 21.56 -7.37
C LEU A 319 -11.35 21.79 -5.98
N SER A 320 -10.28 21.06 -5.68
CA SER A 320 -9.47 21.17 -4.49
C SER A 320 -7.99 21.14 -4.86
N LEU A 321 -7.12 21.59 -3.96
CA LEU A 321 -5.67 21.55 -4.12
C LEU A 321 -5.08 20.75 -2.97
N THR A 322 -4.57 19.56 -3.31
CA THR A 322 -3.86 18.70 -2.35
C THR A 322 -2.37 18.92 -2.50
N ALA A 323 -1.69 19.31 -1.44
CA ALA A 323 -0.23 19.53 -1.45
C ALA A 323 0.50 18.25 -1.89
N ILE A 324 1.55 18.41 -2.69
CA ILE A 324 2.45 17.34 -3.13
C ILE A 324 3.90 17.75 -2.92
N ASP A 325 4.78 16.76 -2.76
CA ASP A 325 6.21 17.01 -2.55
C ASP A 325 6.83 17.69 -3.78
N ALA A 326 7.43 18.85 -3.56
CA ALA A 326 8.16 19.65 -4.55
C ALA A 326 9.67 19.69 -4.28
N SER A 327 10.18 18.88 -3.35
CA SER A 327 11.60 18.85 -2.96
C SER A 327 12.56 18.60 -4.12
N ALA A 328 12.11 17.88 -5.16
CA ALA A 328 12.88 17.66 -6.39
C ALA A 328 13.19 18.95 -7.17
N LEU A 329 12.46 20.05 -6.92
CA LEU A 329 12.69 21.36 -7.53
C LEU A 329 13.70 22.21 -6.74
N GLU A 330 14.06 21.79 -5.52
CA GLU A 330 14.95 22.55 -4.64
C GLU A 330 16.32 22.84 -5.26
N PRO A 331 16.99 21.90 -5.96
CA PRO A 331 18.25 22.20 -6.65
C PRO A 331 18.11 23.30 -7.71
N ALA A 332 17.01 23.31 -8.46
CA ALA A 332 16.75 24.31 -9.50
C ALA A 332 16.44 25.69 -8.89
N ARG A 333 15.69 25.72 -7.78
CA ARG A 333 15.42 26.94 -7.02
C ARG A 333 16.71 27.55 -6.45
N VAL A 334 17.57 26.73 -5.84
CA VAL A 334 18.87 27.21 -5.31
C VAL A 334 19.75 27.74 -6.43
N ALA A 335 19.82 27.04 -7.57
CA ALA A 335 20.58 27.50 -8.74
C ALA A 335 20.05 28.85 -9.27
N TRP A 336 18.73 29.04 -9.30
CA TRP A 336 18.12 30.33 -9.61
C TRP A 336 18.58 31.41 -8.63
N ASN A 337 18.44 31.21 -7.32
CA ASN A 337 18.81 32.22 -6.31
C ASN A 337 20.31 32.59 -6.30
N LEU A 338 21.19 31.71 -6.77
CA LEU A 338 22.64 31.98 -6.87
C LEU A 338 23.00 32.97 -8.00
N GLY A 339 22.11 33.23 -8.95
CA GLY A 339 22.38 34.05 -10.13
C GLY A 339 22.56 35.55 -9.87
N SER A 340 22.35 36.03 -8.63
CA SER A 340 22.42 37.46 -8.29
C SER A 340 23.84 38.01 -8.55
N ASN A 341 23.93 39.17 -9.21
CA ASN A 341 25.20 39.78 -9.62
C ASN A 341 25.32 41.25 -9.15
N ASN A 342 26.46 41.90 -9.40
CA ASN A 342 26.74 43.27 -8.97
C ASN A 342 25.82 44.28 -9.70
N GLY A 343 24.60 44.46 -9.18
CA GLY A 343 23.61 45.42 -9.66
C GLY A 343 22.19 44.85 -9.79
N ALA A 344 21.99 43.53 -9.66
CA ALA A 344 20.67 42.90 -9.65
C ALA A 344 20.57 41.72 -8.68
N TRP A 345 19.43 41.62 -8.01
CA TRP A 345 19.09 40.54 -7.09
C TRP A 345 17.79 39.88 -7.47
N HIS A 346 17.61 38.66 -7.02
CA HIS A 346 16.37 37.92 -7.10
C HIS A 346 16.40 36.79 -6.08
N GLY A 347 15.22 36.32 -5.72
CA GLY A 347 15.06 35.19 -4.82
C GLY A 347 13.72 34.53 -5.05
N LEU A 348 13.71 33.21 -4.89
CA LEU A 348 12.50 32.42 -4.75
C LEU A 348 12.46 31.77 -3.37
N GLU A 349 11.29 31.82 -2.76
CA GLU A 349 10.91 30.98 -1.63
C GLU A 349 10.82 29.50 -2.06
N PRO A 350 10.84 28.54 -1.10
CA PRO A 350 10.60 27.14 -1.41
C PRO A 350 9.36 26.94 -2.27
N ILE A 351 9.55 26.32 -3.45
CA ILE A 351 8.47 26.13 -4.42
C ILE A 351 7.44 25.18 -3.81
N THR A 352 6.16 25.57 -3.85
CA THR A 352 5.07 24.72 -3.42
C THR A 352 4.38 24.09 -4.64
N ALA A 353 3.85 22.89 -4.46
CA ALA A 353 3.12 22.21 -5.51
C ALA A 353 1.87 21.53 -4.96
N PHE A 354 0.84 21.48 -5.80
CA PHE A 354 -0.44 20.88 -5.50
C PHE A 354 -0.89 19.98 -6.64
N ARG A 355 -1.94 19.21 -6.38
CA ARG A 355 -2.62 18.38 -7.36
C ARG A 355 -4.12 18.62 -7.31
N THR A 356 -4.73 18.70 -8.48
CA THR A 356 -6.20 18.80 -8.63
C THR A 356 -6.84 17.41 -8.69
N PRO A 357 -8.15 17.28 -8.38
CA PRO A 357 -8.84 15.99 -8.40
C PRO A 357 -8.71 15.26 -9.73
N SER A 358 -8.65 13.93 -9.67
CA SER A 358 -8.59 13.07 -10.85
C SER A 358 -9.88 13.12 -11.67
N CYS A 359 -11.02 13.18 -11.00
CA CYS A 359 -12.32 13.41 -11.60
C CYS A 359 -12.95 14.71 -11.03
N PRO A 360 -12.68 15.88 -11.62
CA PRO A 360 -13.30 17.12 -11.15
C PRO A 360 -14.77 17.21 -11.62
N SER A 361 -15.64 17.78 -10.79
CA SER A 361 -17.08 17.97 -11.08
C SER A 361 -17.35 18.96 -12.22
N SER A 362 -16.35 19.75 -12.57
CA SER A 362 -16.35 20.69 -13.69
C SER A 362 -14.94 20.76 -14.28
N PRO A 363 -14.77 21.11 -15.57
CA PRO A 363 -13.45 21.30 -16.16
C PRO A 363 -12.58 22.24 -15.31
N THR A 364 -11.41 21.77 -14.91
CA THR A 364 -10.45 22.57 -14.13
C THR A 364 -9.82 23.63 -15.03
N THR A 365 -9.92 24.89 -14.63
CA THR A 365 -9.31 26.03 -15.31
C THR A 365 -8.25 26.69 -14.44
N ILE A 366 -7.28 27.37 -15.06
CA ILE A 366 -6.28 28.17 -14.32
C ILE A 366 -6.94 29.22 -13.41
N GLN A 367 -8.07 29.82 -13.82
CA GLN A 367 -8.82 30.76 -12.98
C GLN A 367 -9.34 30.09 -11.70
N GLY A 368 -9.90 28.88 -11.82
CA GLY A 368 -10.35 28.11 -10.67
C GLY A 368 -9.19 27.69 -9.76
N VAL A 369 -8.05 27.33 -10.36
CA VAL A 369 -6.83 26.99 -9.62
C VAL A 369 -6.30 28.19 -8.85
N VAL A 370 -6.15 29.35 -9.49
CA VAL A 370 -5.66 30.58 -8.86
C VAL A 370 -6.60 31.01 -7.73
N ALA A 371 -7.91 30.95 -7.94
CA ALA A 371 -8.88 31.23 -6.87
C ALA A 371 -8.68 30.28 -5.66
N LYS A 372 -8.41 28.99 -5.91
CA LYS A 372 -8.15 28.02 -4.83
C LYS A 372 -6.81 28.22 -4.14
N VAL A 373 -5.77 28.65 -4.84
CA VAL A 373 -4.50 29.05 -4.20
C VAL A 373 -4.73 30.28 -3.33
N ALA A 374 -5.46 31.29 -3.83
CA ALA A 374 -5.79 32.50 -3.08
C ALA A 374 -6.65 32.24 -1.83
N GLU A 375 -7.52 31.23 -1.85
CA GLU A 375 -8.25 30.78 -0.66
C GLU A 375 -7.33 30.15 0.41
N GLN A 376 -6.22 29.52 0.01
CA GLN A 376 -5.29 28.83 0.91
C GLN A 376 -4.17 29.74 1.45
N ASP A 377 -3.86 30.82 0.75
CA ASP A 377 -2.80 31.77 1.09
C ASP A 377 -3.37 33.17 1.38
N GLN A 378 -3.31 33.59 2.65
CA GLN A 378 -3.82 34.91 3.06
C GLN A 378 -2.98 36.08 2.54
N SER A 379 -1.72 35.86 2.13
CA SER A 379 -0.90 36.90 1.50
C SER A 379 -1.07 36.95 -0.02
N PHE A 380 -2.02 36.18 -0.57
CA PHE A 380 -2.22 36.13 -2.01
C PHE A 380 -2.67 37.50 -2.55
N PRO A 381 -1.93 38.07 -3.53
CA PRO A 381 -2.28 39.36 -4.11
C PRO A 381 -3.61 39.30 -4.85
N ASP A 382 -4.25 40.45 -5.09
CA ASP A 382 -5.50 40.49 -5.86
C ASP A 382 -5.29 39.79 -7.22
N VAL A 383 -6.12 38.77 -7.47
CA VAL A 383 -6.11 37.95 -8.68
C VAL A 383 -6.23 38.82 -9.94
N ALA A 384 -6.97 39.93 -9.85
CA ALA A 384 -7.14 40.89 -10.94
C ALA A 384 -5.85 41.64 -11.31
N GLY A 385 -4.86 41.68 -10.41
CA GLY A 385 -3.57 42.32 -10.64
C GLY A 385 -2.58 41.46 -11.44
N GLY A 386 -2.86 40.17 -11.67
CA GLY A 386 -2.02 39.30 -12.46
C GLY A 386 -2.56 39.04 -13.87
N THR A 387 -1.71 38.48 -14.72
CA THR A 387 -1.99 38.18 -16.13
C THR A 387 -2.05 36.69 -16.38
N TYR A 388 -3.15 36.22 -16.95
CA TYR A 388 -3.28 34.84 -17.42
C TYR A 388 -2.54 34.67 -18.74
N THR A 389 -1.75 33.61 -18.85
CA THR A 389 -0.93 33.32 -20.02
C THR A 389 -0.80 31.81 -20.25
N ASP A 390 -0.23 31.43 -21.38
CA ASP A 390 0.15 30.06 -21.72
C ASP A 390 1.69 29.91 -21.75
N ARG A 391 2.16 28.82 -22.37
CA ARG A 391 3.58 28.55 -22.56
C ARG A 391 4.33 29.69 -23.26
N ALA A 392 3.75 30.31 -24.29
CA ALA A 392 4.44 31.32 -25.06
C ALA A 392 4.70 32.57 -24.21
N GLY A 393 3.71 33.03 -23.44
CA GLY A 393 3.93 34.18 -22.56
C GLY A 393 4.75 33.85 -21.31
N LEU A 394 4.73 32.60 -20.80
CA LEU A 394 5.68 32.17 -19.77
C LEU A 394 7.13 32.32 -20.23
N ALA A 395 7.45 31.84 -21.44
CA ALA A 395 8.79 31.92 -22.00
C ALA A 395 9.27 33.36 -22.25
N GLN A 396 8.37 34.34 -22.23
CA GLN A 396 8.65 35.78 -22.34
C GLN A 396 8.66 36.51 -20.99
N SER A 397 8.31 35.83 -19.90
CA SER A 397 8.24 36.43 -18.57
C SER A 397 9.63 36.60 -17.95
N ILE A 398 9.83 37.66 -17.16
CA ILE A 398 11.10 37.92 -16.46
C ILE A 398 11.51 36.73 -15.57
N LEU A 399 10.55 35.99 -15.01
CA LEU A 399 10.86 34.84 -14.16
C LEU A 399 11.39 33.62 -14.92
N PHE A 400 10.98 33.42 -16.18
CA PHE A 400 11.27 32.19 -16.93
C PHE A 400 12.03 32.39 -18.25
N THR A 401 12.39 33.63 -18.60
CA THR A 401 13.33 33.91 -19.68
C THR A 401 14.76 33.95 -19.13
N ASN A 402 15.74 33.50 -19.92
CA ASN A 402 17.13 33.77 -19.61
C ASN A 402 17.42 35.27 -19.81
N ASN A 403 17.77 35.97 -18.74
CA ASN A 403 17.91 37.42 -18.75
C ASN A 403 18.99 37.89 -17.76
N TYR A 404 19.03 39.20 -17.52
CA TYR A 404 20.00 39.82 -16.63
C TYR A 404 19.93 39.34 -15.16
N TYR A 405 18.76 38.85 -14.73
CA TYR A 405 18.56 38.29 -13.39
C TYR A 405 19.04 36.84 -13.31
N GLY A 406 18.78 35.98 -14.30
CA GLY A 406 19.29 34.61 -14.26
C GLY A 406 18.77 33.71 -15.37
N ASP A 407 19.08 32.41 -15.27
CA ASP A 407 18.63 31.39 -16.22
C ASP A 407 17.23 30.86 -15.89
N GLY A 408 16.22 31.65 -16.23
CA GLY A 408 14.82 31.31 -15.95
C GLY A 408 14.33 30.15 -16.81
N ALA A 409 14.99 29.93 -17.94
CA ALA A 409 14.68 28.83 -18.85
C ALA A 409 15.05 27.48 -18.22
N ALA A 410 16.20 27.39 -17.55
CA ALA A 410 16.58 26.19 -16.79
C ALA A 410 15.60 25.88 -15.65
N LEU A 411 15.14 26.90 -14.92
CA LEU A 411 14.11 26.74 -13.89
C LEU A 411 12.79 26.21 -14.48
N LEU A 412 12.33 26.80 -15.58
CA LEU A 412 11.10 26.34 -16.26
C LEU A 412 11.25 24.89 -16.76
N GLN A 413 12.41 24.52 -17.28
CA GLN A 413 12.69 23.15 -17.71
C GLN A 413 12.64 22.15 -16.55
N ALA A 414 13.18 22.50 -15.38
CA ALA A 414 13.08 21.67 -14.19
C ALA A 414 11.62 21.50 -13.74
N ILE A 415 10.82 22.57 -13.79
CA ILE A 415 9.39 22.53 -13.48
C ILE A 415 8.65 21.65 -14.50
N ASP A 416 8.95 21.75 -15.79
CA ASP A 416 8.35 20.89 -16.81
C ASP A 416 8.70 19.42 -16.56
N ALA A 417 9.96 19.11 -16.29
CA ALA A 417 10.39 17.74 -15.98
C ALA A 417 9.66 17.19 -14.74
N TYR A 418 9.50 18.02 -13.70
CA TYR A 418 8.71 17.68 -12.52
C TYR A 418 7.22 17.51 -12.85
N ALA A 419 6.66 18.40 -13.65
CA ALA A 419 5.24 18.45 -13.94
C ALA A 419 4.81 17.46 -15.03
N GLY A 420 5.75 16.84 -15.75
CA GLY A 420 5.49 15.95 -16.89
C GLY A 420 5.40 16.66 -18.25
N GLY A 421 5.68 17.97 -18.29
CA GLY A 421 5.72 18.79 -19.50
C GLY A 421 4.35 18.99 -20.19
N GLY A 422 4.40 19.33 -21.47
CA GLY A 422 3.21 19.51 -22.31
C GLY A 422 2.55 20.88 -22.17
N THR A 423 1.22 20.93 -22.35
CA THR A 423 0.44 22.16 -22.24
C THR A 423 0.43 22.66 -20.81
N VAL A 424 0.60 23.98 -20.66
CA VAL A 424 0.54 24.69 -19.38
C VAL A 424 -0.38 25.90 -19.51
N GLN A 425 -1.09 26.19 -18.45
CA GLN A 425 -1.79 27.45 -18.25
C GLN A 425 -1.16 28.14 -17.04
N ALA A 426 -1.04 29.46 -17.08
CA ALA A 426 -0.36 30.18 -16.02
C ALA A 426 -1.04 31.50 -15.67
N TRP A 427 -0.73 31.96 -14.48
CA TRP A 427 -1.04 33.29 -14.01
C TRP A 427 0.23 33.89 -13.41
N LEU A 428 0.60 35.08 -13.88
CA LEU A 428 1.81 35.79 -13.51
C LEU A 428 1.46 37.11 -12.84
N TYR A 429 2.12 37.40 -11.74
CA TYR A 429 1.96 38.63 -11.00
C TYR A 429 3.30 39.29 -10.75
N THR A 430 3.32 40.61 -10.87
CA THR A 430 4.49 41.42 -10.55
C THR A 430 4.00 42.75 -10.01
N GLN A 431 4.53 43.16 -8.86
CA GLN A 431 4.25 44.45 -8.25
C GLN A 431 5.54 45.12 -7.80
N GLY A 432 5.70 46.40 -8.16
CA GLY A 432 6.82 47.20 -7.65
C GLY A 432 6.65 47.47 -6.16
N VAL A 433 7.71 47.23 -5.40
CA VAL A 433 7.78 47.45 -3.94
C VAL A 433 8.70 48.65 -3.67
N PRO A 434 8.33 49.57 -2.77
CA PRO A 434 9.18 50.72 -2.45
C PRO A 434 10.52 50.28 -1.85
N CYS A 435 11.63 50.75 -2.42
CA CYS A 435 12.96 50.53 -1.87
C CYS A 435 13.85 51.77 -2.10
N HIS A 436 14.91 51.94 -1.29
CA HIS A 436 15.73 53.15 -1.31
C HIS A 436 16.88 53.05 -2.33
N ASN A 437 16.85 53.89 -3.36
CA ASN A 437 17.81 53.91 -4.48
C ASN A 437 17.86 52.60 -5.29
N CYS A 438 16.72 51.93 -5.41
CA CYS A 438 16.59 50.71 -6.17
C CYS A 438 15.19 50.56 -6.79
N HIS A 439 15.06 49.55 -7.63
CA HIS A 439 13.80 49.01 -8.10
C HIS A 439 13.67 47.57 -7.61
N GLU A 440 12.64 47.29 -6.81
CA GLU A 440 12.31 45.94 -6.36
C GLU A 440 10.91 45.58 -6.80
N PHE A 441 10.71 44.31 -7.16
CA PHE A 441 9.44 43.77 -7.61
C PHE A 441 9.17 42.43 -6.93
N ASP A 442 8.04 42.35 -6.23
CA ASP A 442 7.49 41.08 -5.81
C ASP A 442 6.95 40.35 -7.04
N THR A 443 7.22 39.05 -7.15
CA THR A 443 6.79 38.22 -8.27
C THR A 443 6.16 36.94 -7.76
N ARG A 444 5.07 36.55 -8.42
CA ARG A 444 4.38 35.29 -8.14
C ARG A 444 3.95 34.63 -9.45
N ALA A 445 4.10 33.32 -9.53
CA ALA A 445 3.63 32.54 -10.67
C ALA A 445 2.84 31.31 -10.20
N VAL A 446 1.66 31.12 -10.77
CA VAL A 446 0.87 29.90 -10.61
C VAL A 446 0.84 29.19 -11.95
N LEU A 447 1.37 27.98 -12.02
CA LEU A 447 1.46 27.14 -13.21
C LEU A 447 0.54 25.95 -13.05
N TYR A 448 -0.38 25.71 -13.99
CA TYR A 448 -1.23 24.55 -14.04
C TYR A 448 -0.94 23.70 -15.27
N TYR A 449 -0.64 22.42 -15.06
CA TYR A 449 -0.39 21.41 -16.08
C TYR A 449 -1.59 20.45 -16.16
N PRO A 450 -2.54 20.66 -17.10
CA PRO A 450 -3.80 19.91 -17.10
C PRO A 450 -3.63 18.40 -17.29
N ALA A 451 -2.65 17.98 -18.10
CA ALA A 451 -2.41 16.57 -18.41
C ALA A 451 -2.01 15.76 -17.17
N THR A 452 -1.22 16.37 -16.27
CA THR A 452 -0.74 15.71 -15.05
C THR A 452 -1.45 16.21 -13.79
N ARG A 453 -2.38 17.16 -13.94
CA ARG A 453 -3.17 17.76 -12.85
C ARG A 453 -2.32 18.48 -11.80
N LYS A 454 -1.08 18.82 -12.14
CA LYS A 454 -0.14 19.46 -11.21
C LYS A 454 -0.29 20.98 -11.26
N VAL A 455 -0.23 21.59 -10.09
CA VAL A 455 -0.16 23.03 -9.89
C VAL A 455 1.18 23.32 -9.22
N VAL A 456 1.94 24.29 -9.72
CA VAL A 456 3.20 24.73 -9.14
C VAL A 456 3.08 26.22 -8.84
N VAL A 457 3.41 26.61 -7.61
CA VAL A 457 3.33 28.00 -7.15
C VAL A 457 4.74 28.46 -6.78
N LEU A 458 5.12 29.59 -7.35
CA LEU A 458 6.40 30.23 -7.13
C LEU A 458 6.17 31.61 -6.54
N ASP A 459 6.91 31.88 -5.47
CA ASP A 459 6.89 33.13 -4.72
C ASP A 459 8.29 33.67 -4.62
N GLY A 460 8.45 34.97 -4.86
CA GLY A 460 9.76 35.58 -4.78
C GLY A 460 9.78 37.04 -5.18
N TYR A 461 10.98 37.50 -5.52
CA TYR A 461 11.24 38.89 -5.85
C TYR A 461 12.40 39.01 -6.84
N TYR A 462 12.49 40.15 -7.52
CA TYR A 462 13.69 40.56 -8.25
C TYR A 462 13.85 42.08 -8.21
N GLY A 463 15.08 42.57 -8.39
CA GLY A 463 15.35 44.00 -8.35
C GLY A 463 16.73 44.38 -8.86
N TYR A 464 16.96 45.68 -9.00
CA TYR A 464 18.20 46.27 -9.46
C TYR A 464 18.41 47.68 -8.88
N ASP A 465 19.66 48.14 -8.84
CA ASP A 465 20.01 49.49 -8.38
C ASP A 465 19.59 50.57 -9.40
N SER A 466 19.16 51.75 -8.92
CA SER A 466 18.70 52.88 -9.76
C SER A 466 19.82 53.67 -10.45
#